data_AF-A0A373FXK6-F1
#
_entry.id   AF-A0A373FXK6-F1
#
_cell.length_a   1.000
_cell.length_b   1.000
_cell.length_c   1.000
_cell.angle_alpha   90.00
_cell.angle_beta   90.00
_cell.angle_gamma   90.00
#
_symmetry.space_group_name_H-M   'P 1'
#
loop_
_entity.id
_entity.type
_entity.pdbx_description
1 polymer ?
#
loop_
_entity_poly.entity_id
_entity_poly.type
_entity_poly.pdbx_seq_one_letter_code
_entity_poly.pdbx_strand_id
1 'polypeptide(L)'
;PKNNNTVTINGAVMVPNTVSYIKGEDMDYYLNQAGGYSENAKKNKKFIVYMNGQVTKVKGSGKKQIEPGCEIIVPSKAKKRTNIGNILGYATTFSTLGMMVASIANLIKK
;
A
#
# COMPACT_ATOMS: atom_id res chain seq x y z
N PRO A 1 -28.97 -4.37 16.69
CA PRO A 1 -28.91 -3.04 16.03
C PRO A 1 -28.01 -3.09 14.78
N LYS A 2 -28.61 -3.05 13.59
CA LYS A 2 -27.87 -3.00 12.32
C LYS A 2 -27.32 -1.58 12.18
N ASN A 3 -26.00 -1.46 12.07
CA ASN A 3 -25.25 -0.22 12.19
C ASN A 3 -25.40 0.65 10.93
N ASN A 4 -26.64 1.05 10.64
CA ASN A 4 -27.00 1.73 9.40
C ASN A 4 -26.46 3.17 9.33
N ASN A 5 -25.87 3.72 10.38
CA ASN A 5 -25.31 5.08 10.43
C ASN A 5 -23.85 5.12 10.89
N THR A 6 -23.07 4.09 10.56
CA THR A 6 -21.63 4.06 10.89
C THR A 6 -20.78 3.73 9.68
N VAL A 7 -19.51 4.12 9.72
CA VAL A 7 -18.49 3.72 8.78
C VAL A 7 -17.43 2.94 9.53
N THR A 8 -17.11 1.75 9.04
CA THR A 8 -16.02 0.94 9.59
C THR A 8 -14.72 1.25 8.87
N ILE A 9 -13.61 1.41 9.58
CA ILE A 9 -12.30 1.69 9.02
C ILE A 9 -11.36 0.55 9.38
N ASN A 10 -10.82 -0.12 8.37
CA ASN A 10 -10.04 -1.34 8.52
C ASN A 10 -8.77 -1.38 7.64
N GLY A 11 -7.92 -2.35 7.94
CA GLY A 11 -6.67 -2.60 7.23
C GLY A 11 -5.47 -1.86 7.83
N ALA A 12 -4.65 -1.27 6.98
CA ALA A 12 -3.38 -0.63 7.32
C ALA A 12 -3.57 0.80 7.89
N VAL A 13 -4.37 0.93 8.95
CA VAL A 13 -4.56 2.15 9.75
C VAL A 13 -3.94 1.98 11.14
N MET A 14 -3.77 3.06 11.90
CA MET A 14 -3.16 2.98 13.24
C MET A 14 -4.02 2.17 14.20
N VAL A 15 -5.32 2.45 14.25
CA VAL A 15 -6.29 1.73 15.08
C VAL A 15 -7.57 1.50 14.27
N PRO A 16 -7.85 0.25 13.85
CA PRO A 16 -9.11 -0.09 13.20
C PRO A 16 -10.29 0.16 14.14
N ASN A 17 -11.30 0.89 13.66
CA ASN A 17 -12.46 1.26 14.46
C ASN A 17 -13.70 1.49 13.58
N THR A 18 -14.86 1.60 14.24
CA THR A 18 -16.12 1.98 13.61
C THR A 18 -16.57 3.30 14.20
N VAL A 19 -16.90 4.26 13.35
CA VAL A 19 -17.29 5.62 13.74
C VAL A 19 -18.62 6.02 13.13
N SER A 20 -19.28 7.01 13.70
CA SER A 20 -20.55 7.52 13.16
C SER A 20 -20.36 8.09 11.76
N TYR A 21 -21.29 7.77 10.87
CA TYR A 21 -21.36 8.38 9.54
C TYR A 21 -21.80 9.84 9.66
N ILE A 22 -21.01 10.73 9.07
CA ILE A 22 -21.33 12.15 8.94
C ILE A 22 -21.41 12.47 7.45
N LYS A 23 -22.57 13.02 7.05
CA LYS A 23 -22.83 13.37 5.66
C LYS A 23 -21.90 14.49 5.22
N GLY A 24 -21.17 14.27 4.14
CA GLY A 24 -20.29 15.27 3.55
C GLY A 24 -18.89 15.29 4.17
N GLU A 25 -18.59 14.42 5.12
CA GLU A 25 -17.20 14.16 5.49
C GLU A 25 -16.49 13.37 4.39
N ASP A 26 -15.18 13.55 4.31
CA ASP A 26 -14.35 12.93 3.29
C ASP A 26 -13.54 11.77 3.84
N MET A 27 -12.82 11.08 2.95
CA MET A 27 -12.01 9.93 3.30
C MET A 27 -10.97 10.23 4.39
N ASP A 28 -10.41 11.44 4.39
CA ASP A 28 -9.34 11.81 5.31
C ASP A 28 -9.90 12.06 6.72
N TYR A 29 -11.11 12.62 6.86
CA TYR A 29 -11.82 12.69 8.14
C TYR A 29 -11.92 11.32 8.81
N TYR A 30 -12.45 10.31 8.11
CA TYR A 30 -12.62 8.97 8.67
C TYR A 30 -11.28 8.30 8.98
N LEU A 31 -10.28 8.46 8.12
CA LEU A 31 -8.95 7.90 8.39
C LEU A 31 -8.26 8.56 9.59
N ASN A 32 -8.47 9.85 9.82
CA ASN A 32 -7.97 10.53 11.00
C ASN A 32 -8.62 10.01 12.29
N GLN A 33 -9.90 9.62 12.25
CA GLN A 33 -10.56 8.97 13.40
C GLN A 33 -9.92 7.61 13.75
N ALA A 34 -9.27 6.96 12.79
CA ALA A 34 -8.49 5.74 12.99
C ALA A 34 -7.02 6.01 13.36
N GLY A 35 -6.66 7.26 13.70
CA GLY A 35 -5.29 7.70 13.97
C GLY A 35 -4.43 7.87 12.72
N GLY A 36 -5.03 7.84 11.52
CA GLY A 36 -4.35 7.93 10.24
C GLY A 36 -3.85 6.58 9.72
N TYR A 37 -2.89 6.65 8.79
CA TYR A 37 -2.31 5.47 8.16
C TYR A 37 -1.21 4.85 9.00
N SER A 38 -1.17 3.51 9.03
CA SER A 38 0.03 2.79 9.50
C SER A 38 1.22 2.96 8.54
N GLU A 39 2.44 2.67 9.01
CA GLU A 39 3.67 2.84 8.22
C GLU A 39 3.70 2.01 6.92
N ASN A 40 3.13 0.80 6.99
CA ASN A 40 3.07 -0.12 5.86
C ASN A 40 1.84 0.12 4.96
N ALA A 41 1.09 1.21 5.13
CA ALA A 41 -0.12 1.48 4.35
C ALA A 41 0.14 1.83 2.88
N LYS A 42 -0.65 1.25 1.97
CA LYS A 42 -0.67 1.60 0.55
C LYS A 42 -1.72 2.70 0.28
N LYS A 43 -1.36 3.92 0.67
CA LYS A 43 -2.22 5.13 0.67
C LYS A 43 -2.95 5.42 -0.66
N ASN A 44 -2.40 4.99 -1.80
CA ASN A 44 -2.95 5.26 -3.14
C ASN A 44 -3.96 4.20 -3.65
N LYS A 45 -4.20 3.12 -2.89
CA LYS A 45 -5.11 2.04 -3.29
C LYS A 45 -6.21 1.77 -2.25
N LYS A 46 -6.70 2.82 -1.60
CA LYS A 46 -7.87 2.76 -0.70
C LYS A 46 -9.12 2.37 -1.47
N PHE A 47 -10.01 1.61 -0.85
CA PHE A 47 -11.30 1.23 -1.43
C PHE A 47 -12.38 1.17 -0.34
N ILE A 48 -13.63 1.26 -0.78
CA ILE A 48 -14.82 1.20 0.05
C ILE A 48 -15.56 -0.09 -0.29
N VAL A 49 -15.95 -0.85 0.72
CA VAL A 49 -16.82 -2.02 0.63
C VAL A 49 -18.20 -1.60 1.14
N TYR A 50 -19.22 -1.70 0.29
CA TYR A 50 -20.59 -1.35 0.64
C TYR A 50 -21.32 -2.53 1.27
N MET A 51 -22.45 -2.28 1.93
CA MET A 51 -23.24 -3.32 2.60
C MET A 51 -23.74 -4.42 1.64
N ASN A 52 -23.89 -4.10 0.34
CA ASN A 52 -24.26 -5.05 -0.70
C ASN A 52 -23.06 -5.87 -1.24
N GLY A 53 -21.87 -5.70 -0.68
CA GLY A 53 -20.63 -6.36 -1.12
C GLY A 53 -19.94 -5.70 -2.31
N GLN A 54 -20.48 -4.61 -2.87
CA GLN A 54 -19.81 -3.88 -3.93
C GLN A 54 -18.51 -3.24 -3.41
N VAL A 55 -17.45 -3.28 -4.22
CA VAL A 55 -16.16 -2.68 -3.88
C VAL A 55 -15.85 -1.58 -4.88
N THR A 56 -15.60 -0.36 -4.38
CA THR A 56 -15.25 0.78 -5.22
C THR A 56 -13.94 1.43 -4.76
N LYS A 57 -13.06 1.71 -5.71
CA LYS A 57 -11.84 2.49 -5.45
C LYS A 57 -12.19 3.93 -5.09
N VAL A 58 -11.51 4.47 -4.08
CA VAL A 58 -11.66 5.89 -3.70
C VAL A 58 -11.13 6.80 -4.80
N LYS A 59 -11.94 7.77 -5.24
CA LYS A 59 -11.62 8.79 -6.25
C LYS A 59 -11.66 10.18 -5.61
N GLY A 60 -10.67 11.02 -5.91
CA GLY A 60 -10.56 12.35 -5.31
C GLY A 60 -10.54 12.27 -3.78
N SER A 61 -11.36 13.09 -3.12
CA SER A 61 -11.53 13.07 -1.66
C SER A 61 -12.42 11.93 -1.14
N GLY A 62 -13.09 11.15 -1.99
CA GLY A 62 -13.99 10.07 -1.58
C GLY A 62 -15.31 10.50 -0.95
N LYS A 63 -15.52 11.80 -0.68
CA LYS A 63 -16.72 12.37 -0.02
C LYS A 63 -18.06 11.92 -0.60
N LYS A 64 -18.16 11.78 -1.93
CA LYS A 64 -19.40 11.35 -2.60
C LYS A 64 -19.63 9.83 -2.61
N GLN A 65 -18.63 9.05 -2.18
CA GLN A 65 -18.65 7.60 -2.25
C GLN A 65 -18.87 6.95 -0.88
N ILE A 66 -18.74 7.70 0.21
CA ILE A 66 -18.89 7.17 1.56
C ILE A 66 -20.38 7.15 1.90
N GLU A 67 -20.85 5.96 2.24
CA GLU A 67 -22.25 5.68 2.53
C GLU A 67 -22.37 5.09 3.94
N PRO A 68 -23.51 5.30 4.61
CA PRO A 68 -23.76 4.67 5.89
C PRO A 68 -23.67 3.13 5.79
N GLY A 69 -23.00 2.51 6.75
CA GLY A 69 -22.77 1.07 6.81
C GLY A 69 -21.64 0.57 5.92
N CYS A 70 -20.93 1.45 5.20
CA CYS A 70 -19.78 1.03 4.39
C CYS A 70 -18.52 0.80 5.24
N GLU A 71 -17.57 0.09 4.65
CA GLU A 71 -16.27 -0.19 5.22
C GLU A 71 -15.17 0.42 4.34
N ILE A 72 -14.35 1.27 4.93
CA ILE A 72 -13.15 1.83 4.33
C ILE A 72 -11.99 0.89 4.61
N ILE A 73 -11.36 0.38 3.55
CA ILE A 73 -10.23 -0.53 3.66
C ILE A 73 -8.97 0.12 3.08
N VAL A 74 -7.93 0.17 3.90
CA VAL A 74 -6.59 0.58 3.49
C VAL A 74 -5.72 -0.68 3.33
N PRO A 75 -5.28 -1.04 2.11
CA PRO A 75 -4.40 -2.19 1.94
C PRO A 75 -2.99 -1.90 2.46
N SER A 76 -2.28 -2.95 2.87
CA SER A 76 -0.85 -2.87 3.16
C SER A 76 -0.01 -2.87 1.87
N LYS A 77 1.17 -2.25 1.92
CA LYS A 77 2.20 -2.35 0.88
C LYS A 77 2.65 -3.81 0.80
N ALA A 78 2.59 -4.39 -0.39
CA ALA A 78 3.22 -5.68 -0.63
C ALA A 78 4.73 -5.53 -0.37
N LYS A 79 5.29 -6.40 0.49
CA LYS A 79 6.74 -6.50 0.64
C LYS A 79 7.30 -6.87 -0.73
N LYS A 80 7.98 -5.95 -1.40
CA LYS A 80 8.82 -6.29 -2.55
C LYS A 80 9.86 -7.25 -2.01
N ARG A 81 9.73 -8.54 -2.32
CA ARG A 81 10.85 -9.47 -2.21
C ARG A 81 11.83 -9.06 -3.30
N THR A 82 12.65 -8.05 -3.02
CA THR A 82 13.82 -7.79 -3.83
C THR A 82 14.63 -9.07 -3.73
N ASN A 83 14.72 -9.80 -4.83
CA ASN A 83 15.40 -11.08 -4.87
C ASN A 83 16.90 -10.76 -4.80
N ILE A 84 17.41 -10.55 -3.59
CA ILE A 84 18.81 -10.22 -3.32
C ILE A 84 19.72 -11.25 -3.98
N GLY A 85 19.28 -12.51 -4.08
CA GLY A 85 19.95 -13.56 -4.85
C GLY A 85 20.17 -13.20 -6.34
N ASN A 86 19.21 -12.55 -6.99
CA ASN A 86 19.36 -12.14 -8.39
C ASN A 86 20.32 -10.96 -8.53
N ILE A 87 20.28 -9.98 -7.62
CA ILE A 87 21.19 -8.83 -7.64
C ILE A 87 22.63 -9.26 -7.34
N LEU A 88 22.85 -10.10 -6.33
CA LEU A 88 24.17 -10.68 -6.07
C LEU A 88 24.64 -11.56 -7.23
N GLY A 89 23.75 -12.37 -7.80
CA GLY A 89 24.05 -13.17 -8.99
C GLY A 89 24.56 -12.31 -10.14
N TYR A 90 23.85 -11.22 -10.49
CA TYR A 90 24.33 -10.29 -11.52
C TYR A 90 25.63 -9.59 -11.12
N ALA A 91 25.79 -9.14 -9.88
CA ALA A 91 27.03 -8.50 -9.43
C ALA A 91 28.25 -9.44 -9.59
N THR A 92 28.08 -10.73 -9.24
CA THR A 92 29.14 -11.73 -9.39
C THR A 92 29.52 -11.97 -10.85
N THR A 93 28.54 -12.12 -11.76
CA THR A 93 28.84 -12.34 -13.18
C THR A 93 29.46 -11.12 -13.86
N PHE A 94 29.03 -9.91 -13.52
CA PHE A 94 29.68 -8.69 -14.00
C PHE A 94 31.12 -8.55 -13.45
N SER A 95 31.35 -8.91 -12.19
CA SER A 95 32.69 -8.85 -11.59
C SER A 95 33.67 -9.86 -12.19
N THR A 96 33.22 -11.09 -12.51
CA THR A 96 34.07 -12.12 -13.13
C THR A 96 34.46 -11.72 -14.55
N LEU A 97 33.52 -11.18 -15.34
CA LEU A 97 33.82 -10.63 -16.66
C LEU A 97 34.81 -9.46 -16.57
N GLY A 98 34.64 -8.55 -15.62
CA GLY A 98 35.59 -7.46 -15.37
C GLY A 98 37.00 -7.96 -15.01
N MET A 99 37.10 -8.98 -14.16
CA MET A 99 38.38 -9.62 -13.80
C MET A 99 39.03 -10.33 -14.98
N MET A 100 38.26 -11.03 -15.82
CA MET A 100 38.79 -11.65 -17.04
C MET A 100 39.38 -10.61 -17.98
N VAL A 101 38.64 -9.52 -18.26
CA VAL A 101 39.13 -8.42 -19.09
C VAL A 101 40.36 -7.76 -18.47
N ALA A 102 40.36 -7.52 -17.16
CA ALA A 102 41.52 -6.97 -16.46
C ALA A 102 42.74 -7.89 -16.54
N SER A 103 42.55 -9.21 -16.43
CA SER A 103 43.63 -10.19 -16.55
C SER A 103 44.25 -10.20 -17.94
N ILE A 104 43.42 -10.15 -18.99
CA ILE A 104 43.87 -10.06 -20.39
C ILE A 104 44.60 -8.73 -20.61
N ALA A 105 44.03 -7.61 -20.13
CA ALA A 105 44.65 -6.30 -20.26
C ALA A 105 46.03 -6.24 -19.56
N ASN A 106 46.17 -6.88 -18.39
CA ASN A 106 47.43 -6.92 -17.65
C ASN A 106 48.50 -7.77 -18.34
N LEU A 107 48.11 -8.78 -19.13
CA LEU A 107 49.02 -9.60 -19.94
C LEU A 107 49.50 -8.89 -21.21
N ILE A 108 48.67 -8.03 -21.81
CA ILE A 108 49.00 -7.27 -23.03
C ILE A 108 49.87 -6.04 -22.71
N LYS A 109 49.76 -5.48 -21.50
CA LYS A 109 50.51 -4.29 -21.07
C LYS A 109 51.97 -4.59 -20.67
N LYS A 110 52.40 -5.85 -20.71
CA LYS A 110 53.76 -6.33 -20.41
C LYS A 110 54.49 -6.61 -21.71
#